data_AF-A0A484H3I7-F1
#
_entry.id   AF-A0A484H3I7-F1
#
_cell.length_a   1.000
_cell.length_b   1.000
_cell.length_c   1.000
_cell.angle_alpha   90.00
_cell.angle_beta   90.00
_cell.angle_gamma   90.00
#
_symmetry.space_group_name_H-M   'P 1'
#
loop_
_entity.id
_entity.type
_entity.pdbx_description
1 polymer ?
#
loop_
_entity_poly.entity_id
_entity_poly.type
_entity_poly.pdbx_seq_one_letter_code
_entity_poly.pdbx_strand_id
1 'polypeptide(L)'
;MSRHSRLQRQVLSLYRELLRAGHGKPGAESRVRAEFRQHARLPRSDVLRIEYLYRRGRRQLQLLRSGHATAMGAFVSTRGPTEESPGAGAPGTPPDEGDGPRRPLDSMGVPKTAPDGR
;
A
#
# COMPACT_ATOMS: atom_id res chain seq x y z
N MET A 1 3.28 23.94 -27.78
CA MET A 1 2.73 22.66 -27.28
C MET A 1 3.51 21.52 -27.89
N SER A 2 4.29 20.78 -27.09
CA SER A 2 5.11 19.67 -27.59
C SER A 2 4.21 18.58 -28.19
N ARG A 3 4.51 18.14 -29.40
CA ARG A 3 3.72 17.12 -30.12
C ARG A 3 3.80 15.79 -29.37
N HIS A 4 2.67 15.23 -28.99
CA HIS A 4 2.63 13.93 -28.31
C HIS A 4 3.13 12.81 -29.24
N SER A 5 3.93 11.89 -28.69
CA SER A 5 4.35 10.68 -29.41
C SER A 5 3.13 9.83 -29.79
N ARG A 6 3.31 8.91 -30.75
CA ARG A 6 2.24 7.97 -31.13
C ARG A 6 1.77 7.15 -29.93
N LEU A 7 2.70 6.65 -29.12
CA LEU A 7 2.40 5.88 -27.92
C LEU A 7 1.66 6.72 -26.86
N GLN A 8 2.07 7.98 -26.64
CA GLN A 8 1.36 8.87 -25.71
C GLN A 8 -0.08 9.10 -26.14
N ARG A 9 -0.33 9.30 -27.44
CA ARG A 9 -1.71 9.41 -27.97
C ARG A 9 -2.50 8.14 -27.73
N GLN A 10 -1.89 6.97 -27.94
CA GLN A 10 -2.54 5.68 -27.67
C GLN A 10 -2.89 5.51 -26.18
N VAL A 11 -1.99 5.89 -25.27
CA VAL A 11 -2.23 5.87 -23.81
C VAL A 11 -3.39 6.80 -23.43
N LEU A 12 -3.44 8.02 -23.99
CA LEU A 12 -4.53 8.96 -23.73
C LEU A 12 -5.87 8.47 -24.28
N SER A 13 -5.88 7.85 -25.45
CA SER A 13 -7.09 7.20 -25.98
C SER A 13 -7.56 6.06 -25.09
N LEU A 14 -6.65 5.21 -24.63
CA LEU A 14 -6.95 4.11 -23.71
C LEU A 14 -7.57 4.61 -22.40
N TYR A 15 -7.02 5.68 -21.81
CA TYR A 15 -7.58 6.30 -20.61
C TYR A 15 -9.05 6.71 -20.80
N ARG A 16 -9.36 7.39 -21.91
CA ARG A 16 -10.72 7.83 -22.24
C ARG A 16 -11.66 6.65 -22.46
N GLU A 17 -11.18 5.61 -23.13
CA GLU A 17 -11.96 4.39 -23.36
C GLU A 17 -12.27 3.64 -22.06
N LEU A 18 -11.31 3.56 -21.13
CA LEU A 18 -11.50 2.94 -19.81
C LEU A 18 -12.49 3.72 -18.94
N LEU A 19 -12.41 5.05 -18.95
CA LEU A 19 -13.40 5.88 -18.25
C LEU A 19 -14.81 5.66 -18.80
N ARG A 20 -14.97 5.63 -20.14
CA ARG A 20 -16.26 5.36 -20.77
C ARG A 20 -16.80 3.97 -20.44
N ALA A 21 -15.96 2.95 -20.46
CA ALA A 21 -16.35 1.57 -20.13
C ALA A 21 -16.62 1.35 -18.62
N GLY A 22 -16.00 2.19 -17.77
CA GLY A 22 -16.22 2.22 -16.33
C GLY A 22 -17.39 3.09 -15.88
N HIS A 23 -17.93 3.92 -16.77
CA HIS A 23 -19.08 4.77 -16.47
C HIS A 23 -20.28 3.93 -16.04
N GLY A 24 -20.93 4.31 -14.94
CA GLY A 24 -22.03 3.55 -14.33
C GLY A 24 -21.59 2.43 -13.37
N LYS A 25 -20.28 2.14 -13.23
CA LYS A 25 -19.76 1.22 -12.20
C LYS A 25 -19.15 2.03 -11.04
N PRO A 26 -19.66 1.89 -9.80
CA PRO A 26 -19.12 2.65 -8.66
C PRO A 26 -17.64 2.32 -8.44
N GLY A 27 -16.81 3.35 -8.24
CA GLY A 27 -15.37 3.20 -7.96
C GLY A 27 -14.48 2.87 -9.17
N ALA A 28 -15.03 2.52 -10.33
CA ALA A 28 -14.24 2.19 -11.52
C ALA A 28 -13.45 3.40 -12.04
N GLU A 29 -14.09 4.55 -12.18
CA GLU A 29 -13.43 5.77 -12.65
C GLU A 29 -12.33 6.24 -11.70
N SER A 30 -12.60 6.25 -10.40
CA SER A 30 -11.62 6.65 -9.37
C SER A 30 -10.40 5.75 -9.42
N ARG A 31 -10.59 4.44 -9.63
CA ARG A 31 -9.51 3.47 -9.76
C ARG A 31 -8.65 3.71 -11.00
N VAL A 32 -9.28 3.92 -12.16
CA VAL A 32 -8.57 4.24 -13.41
C VAL A 32 -7.77 5.54 -13.25
N ARG A 33 -8.38 6.58 -12.68
CA ARG A 33 -7.68 7.87 -12.42
C ARG A 33 -6.47 7.70 -11.52
N ALA A 34 -6.62 6.97 -10.41
CA ALA A 34 -5.55 6.77 -9.43
C ALA A 34 -4.34 6.06 -10.07
N GLU A 35 -4.59 5.00 -10.83
CA GLU A 35 -3.52 4.25 -11.47
C GLU A 35 -2.82 5.03 -12.58
N PHE A 36 -3.58 5.69 -13.47
CA PHE A 36 -2.96 6.53 -14.51
C PHE A 36 -2.14 7.67 -13.90
N ARG A 37 -2.56 8.23 -12.75
CA ARG A 37 -1.77 9.24 -12.02
C ARG A 37 -0.50 8.64 -11.39
N GLN A 38 -0.56 7.41 -10.88
CA GLN A 38 0.61 6.69 -10.38
C GLN A 38 1.65 6.50 -11.48
N HIS A 39 1.22 6.03 -12.66
CA HIS A 39 2.11 5.77 -13.80
C HIS A 39 2.49 7.02 -14.61
N ALA A 40 1.79 8.16 -14.44
CA ALA A 40 2.18 9.44 -15.04
C ALA A 40 3.54 9.96 -14.53
N ARG A 41 4.04 9.41 -13.40
CA ARG A 41 5.36 9.72 -12.85
C ARG A 41 6.51 9.01 -13.59
N LEU A 42 6.20 8.05 -14.47
CA LEU A 42 7.22 7.33 -15.24
C LEU A 42 7.91 8.28 -16.24
N PRO A 43 9.24 8.17 -16.39
CA PRO A 43 9.97 8.97 -17.37
C PRO A 43 9.53 8.58 -18.78
N ARG A 44 9.44 9.57 -19.68
CA ARG A 44 9.01 9.35 -21.08
C ARG A 44 9.96 8.44 -21.87
N SER A 45 11.19 8.26 -21.39
CA SER A 45 12.21 7.37 -21.96
C SER A 45 11.97 5.89 -21.64
N ASP A 46 11.18 5.56 -20.62
CA ASP A 46 10.87 4.17 -20.25
C ASP A 46 9.75 3.59 -21.15
N VAL A 47 10.06 3.51 -22.44
CA VAL A 47 9.10 3.12 -23.49
C VAL A 47 8.59 1.71 -23.25
N LEU A 48 9.45 0.77 -22.85
CA LEU A 48 9.08 -0.63 -22.63
C LEU A 48 8.06 -0.77 -21.49
N ARG A 49 8.26 -0.07 -20.37
CA ARG A 49 7.30 -0.11 -19.25
C ARG A 49 5.97 0.52 -19.64
N ILE A 50 6.00 1.65 -20.35
CA ILE A 50 4.79 2.32 -20.84
C ILE A 50 4.03 1.42 -21.81
N GLU A 51 4.71 0.75 -22.74
CA GLU A 51 4.10 -0.19 -23.67
C GLU A 51 3.47 -1.39 -22.95
N TYR A 52 4.19 -1.97 -21.98
CA TYR A 52 3.67 -3.06 -21.17
C TYR A 52 2.35 -2.67 -20.49
N LEU A 53 2.33 -1.52 -19.81
CA LEU A 53 1.14 -0.99 -19.14
C LEU A 53 0.01 -0.71 -20.13
N TYR A 54 0.32 -0.15 -21.30
CA TYR A 54 -0.66 0.08 -22.36
C TYR A 54 -1.29 -1.23 -22.86
N ARG A 55 -0.49 -2.26 -23.16
CA ARG A 55 -0.99 -3.58 -23.61
C ARG A 55 -1.86 -4.22 -22.53
N ARG A 56 -1.45 -4.11 -21.26
CA ARG A 56 -2.23 -4.61 -20.11
C ARG A 56 -3.57 -3.89 -19.97
N GLY A 57 -3.58 -2.57 -20.03
CA GLY A 57 -4.82 -1.78 -19.98
C GLY A 57 -5.76 -2.07 -21.13
N ARG A 58 -5.25 -2.35 -22.34
CA ARG A 58 -6.06 -2.80 -23.48
C ARG A 58 -6.77 -4.13 -23.21
N ARG A 59 -6.09 -5.09 -22.57
CA ARG A 59 -6.72 -6.36 -22.15
C ARG A 59 -7.84 -6.12 -21.14
N GLN A 60 -7.61 -5.26 -20.15
CA GLN A 60 -8.63 -4.91 -19.16
C GLN A 60 -9.84 -4.22 -19.79
N LEU A 61 -9.62 -3.31 -20.73
CA LEU A 61 -10.70 -2.70 -21.49
C LEU A 61 -11.52 -3.73 -22.29
N GLN A 62 -10.85 -4.71 -22.90
CA GLN A 62 -11.52 -5.79 -23.64
C GLN A 62 -12.41 -6.62 -22.70
N LEU A 63 -11.93 -6.93 -21.50
CA LEU A 63 -12.70 -7.63 -20.47
C LEU A 63 -13.90 -6.83 -19.96
N LEU A 64 -13.76 -5.50 -19.81
CA LEU A 64 -14.87 -4.63 -19.42
C LEU A 64 -15.97 -4.57 -20.47
N ARG A 65 -15.57 -4.60 -21.76
CA ARG A 65 -16.50 -4.56 -22.88
C ARG A 65 -17.19 -5.90 -23.12
N SER A 66 -16.55 -7.02 -22.81
CA SER A 66 -17.13 -8.36 -23.01
C SER A 66 -18.18 -8.75 -21.96
N GLY A 67 -18.56 -7.85 -21.04
CA GLY A 67 -19.62 -8.10 -20.05
C GLY A 67 -19.24 -9.05 -18.92
N HIS A 68 -18.04 -9.65 -18.95
CA HIS A 68 -17.56 -10.62 -17.95
C HIS A 68 -16.84 -9.98 -16.74
N ALA A 69 -16.82 -8.65 -16.62
CA ALA A 69 -16.06 -7.96 -15.58
C ALA A 69 -16.95 -7.44 -14.44
N THR A 70 -17.18 -8.28 -13.43
CA THR A 70 -17.87 -7.93 -12.17
C THR A 70 -17.03 -7.00 -11.27
N ALA A 71 -15.74 -6.84 -11.54
CA ALA A 71 -14.92 -5.83 -10.87
C ALA A 71 -13.72 -5.44 -11.74
N MET A 72 -13.37 -4.16 -11.74
CA MET A 72 -12.07 -3.69 -12.19
C MET A 72 -11.00 -4.27 -11.26
N GLY A 73 -10.40 -5.40 -11.66
CA GLY A 73 -9.29 -6.03 -10.95
C GLY A 73 -8.18 -5.00 -10.68
N ALA A 74 -7.49 -5.16 -9.55
CA ALA A 74 -6.46 -4.23 -9.12
C ALA A 74 -5.40 -4.04 -10.22
N PHE A 75 -5.36 -2.82 -10.73
CA PHE A 75 -4.43 -2.49 -11.79
C PHE A 75 -2.97 -2.59 -11.36
N VAL A 76 -2.65 -2.49 -10.08
CA VAL A 76 -1.42 -3.05 -9.50
C VAL A 76 -1.78 -3.37 -8.06
N SER A 77 -1.66 -4.64 -7.63
CA SER A 77 -1.42 -4.89 -6.20
C SER A 77 0.02 -4.48 -5.95
N THR A 78 0.29 -3.18 -5.79
CA THR A 78 1.43 -2.80 -4.97
C THR A 78 0.99 -3.04 -3.54
N ARG A 79 1.07 -4.30 -3.11
CA ARG A 79 1.40 -4.54 -1.71
C ARG A 79 2.84 -4.04 -1.60
N GLY A 80 2.99 -2.74 -1.35
CA GLY A 80 4.27 -2.22 -0.89
C GLY A 80 4.59 -2.92 0.43
N PRO A 81 5.86 -3.19 0.73
CA PRO A 81 6.23 -3.63 2.06
C PRO A 81 5.75 -2.56 3.04
N THR A 82 4.83 -2.96 3.92
CA THR A 82 4.64 -2.30 5.20
C THR A 82 5.95 -2.49 5.95
N GLU A 83 6.84 -1.50 5.87
CA GLU A 83 7.90 -1.31 6.88
C GLU A 83 7.60 0.01 7.58
N GLU A 84 6.60 -0.06 8.45
CA GLU A 84 6.70 0.35 9.85
C GLU A 84 7.81 1.36 10.15
N SER A 85 7.43 2.62 10.19
CA SER A 85 8.14 3.63 10.98
C SER A 85 7.31 3.93 12.22
N PRO A 86 7.59 3.31 13.38
CA PRO A 86 7.10 3.80 14.64
C PRO A 86 8.06 4.90 15.10
N GLY A 87 7.80 6.12 14.64
CA GLY A 87 8.14 7.31 15.41
C GLY A 87 7.30 7.28 16.68
N ALA A 88 7.79 6.60 17.72
CA ALA A 88 7.22 6.65 19.05
C ALA A 88 7.51 8.04 19.65
N GLY A 89 6.64 8.99 19.32
CA GLY A 89 6.46 10.20 20.09
C GLY A 89 6.06 9.82 21.51
N ALA A 90 6.84 10.30 22.47
CA ALA A 90 6.52 10.25 23.88
C ALA A 90 5.17 10.95 24.15
N PRO A 91 4.34 10.39 25.03
CA PRO A 91 3.36 11.17 25.77
C PRO A 91 3.66 11.14 27.27
N GLY A 92 3.94 12.34 27.80
CA GLY A 92 3.43 12.82 29.10
C GLY A 92 3.75 12.00 30.35
N THR A 93 4.78 12.43 31.07
CA THR A 93 4.91 12.28 32.52
C THR A 93 3.71 12.94 33.23
N PRO A 94 2.98 12.26 34.13
CA PRO A 94 2.27 12.92 35.21
C PRO A 94 3.20 13.03 36.44
N PRO A 95 3.34 14.21 37.06
CA PRO A 95 3.88 14.32 38.42
C PRO A 95 2.71 14.21 39.40
N ASP A 96 2.78 13.28 40.35
CA ASP A 96 2.02 13.41 41.59
C ASP A 96 2.72 12.60 42.69
N GLU A 97 3.54 13.31 43.48
CA GLU A 97 3.99 12.88 44.79
C GLU A 97 2.83 13.05 45.79
N GLY A 98 2.44 11.97 46.45
CA GLY A 98 1.39 11.99 47.46
C GLY A 98 1.40 10.77 48.37
N ASP A 99 2.19 10.87 49.45
CA ASP A 99 1.92 10.42 50.82
C ASP A 99 1.58 8.93 51.12
N GLY A 100 2.46 8.29 51.92
CA GLY A 100 2.03 7.44 53.04
C GLY A 100 1.91 5.90 52.86
N PRO A 101 2.02 5.08 53.93
CA PRO A 101 3.05 4.03 53.95
C PRO A 101 2.57 2.59 54.33
N ARG A 102 3.54 1.65 54.19
CA ARG A 102 3.69 0.30 54.84
C ARG A 102 3.02 -0.89 54.14
N ARG A 103 3.83 -1.91 53.79
CA ARG A 103 4.00 -3.17 54.55
C ARG A 103 5.09 -4.08 53.91
N PRO A 104 5.74 -4.95 54.71
CA PRO A 104 7.03 -5.58 54.38
C PRO A 104 6.86 -6.92 53.68
N LEU A 105 7.77 -7.28 52.78
CA LEU A 105 7.90 -8.66 52.29
C LEU A 105 9.35 -9.13 52.49
N ASP A 106 9.52 -9.86 53.58
CA ASP A 106 10.72 -10.64 53.90
C ASP A 106 11.02 -11.65 52.78
N SER A 107 12.18 -11.51 52.15
CA SER A 107 12.76 -12.54 51.27
C SER A 107 13.79 -13.35 52.04
N MET A 108 13.38 -14.52 52.52
CA MET A 108 14.24 -15.51 53.14
C MET A 108 14.89 -16.37 52.05
N GLY A 109 16.22 -16.35 51.98
CA GLY A 109 17.01 -17.11 51.02
C GLY A 109 17.50 -18.46 51.55
N VAL A 110 17.77 -19.35 50.58
CA VAL A 110 18.67 -20.52 50.58
C VAL A 110 18.15 -21.77 51.32
N PRO A 111 18.24 -22.98 50.71
CA PRO A 111 19.45 -23.80 50.87
C PRO A 111 20.02 -24.39 49.57
N LYS A 112 21.36 -24.44 49.51
CA LYS A 112 22.15 -25.29 48.60
C LYS A 112 22.16 -26.72 49.13
N THR A 113 21.98 -27.71 48.27
CA THR A 113 22.28 -29.11 48.56
C THR A 113 23.00 -29.77 47.38
N ALA A 114 24.20 -30.28 47.62
CA ALA A 114 24.75 -31.46 46.95
C ALA A 114 25.91 -31.98 47.83
N PRO A 115 25.84 -33.23 48.33
CA PRO A 115 26.97 -33.87 48.98
C PRO A 115 27.71 -34.82 48.03
N ASP A 116 29.04 -34.72 48.10
CA ASP A 116 30.06 -35.78 48.15
C ASP A 116 29.74 -37.16 47.56
N GLY A 117 30.61 -37.60 46.64
CA GLY A 117 30.75 -38.98 46.20
C GLY A 117 32.23 -39.36 46.16
N ARG A 118 32.60 -40.34 46.97
CA ARG A 118 33.85 -41.11 46.89
C ARG A 118 33.57 -42.45 46.21
#